data_AF-A0A7J9I418-F1
#
_entry.id   AF-A0A7J9I418-F1
#
_cell.length_a   1.000
_cell.length_b   1.000
_cell.length_c   1.000
_cell.angle_alpha   90.00
_cell.angle_beta   90.00
_cell.angle_gamma   90.00
#
_symmetry.space_group_name_H-M   'P 1'
#
loop_
_entity.id
_entity.type
_entity.pdbx_description
1 polymer ?
#
loop_
_entity_poly.entity_id
_entity_poly.type
_entity_poly.pdbx_seq_one_letter_code
_entity_poly.pdbx_strand_id
1 'polypeptide(L)'
;MSLRPNSSTEVRRNRYKVAVDAEEGRRRREDNMVEIRKNRREESLQKKRREGLQAQPMPASLHSSAVEKKLESLPAMVAGVWADDSNLQLEATTQFRKLLSIG
;
A
#
# COMPACT_ATOMS: atom_id res chain seq x y z
N MET A 1 -37.51 -7.28 -28.85
CA MET A 1 -36.37 -8.06 -29.38
C MET A 1 -36.45 -9.48 -28.82
N SER A 2 -36.85 -10.46 -29.64
CA SER A 2 -36.99 -11.85 -29.19
C SER A 2 -35.62 -12.50 -29.08
N LEU A 3 -35.22 -12.85 -27.86
CA LEU A 3 -34.05 -13.69 -27.65
C LEU A 3 -34.32 -15.05 -28.28
N ARG A 4 -33.52 -15.44 -29.26
CA ARG A 4 -33.57 -16.77 -29.88
C ARG A 4 -33.51 -17.84 -28.79
N PRO A 5 -34.42 -18.84 -28.79
CA PRO A 5 -34.49 -19.87 -27.73
C PRO A 5 -33.16 -20.59 -27.41
N ASN A 6 -32.20 -20.60 -28.33
CA ASN A 6 -30.91 -21.27 -28.16
C ASN A 6 -29.87 -20.52 -27.32
N SER A 7 -29.95 -19.20 -27.13
CA SER A 7 -28.92 -18.48 -26.36
C SER A 7 -29.00 -18.76 -24.87
N SER A 8 -30.23 -18.91 -24.34
CA SER A 8 -30.44 -19.23 -22.93
C SER A 8 -30.13 -20.69 -22.58
N THR A 9 -30.16 -21.60 -23.56
CA THR A 9 -29.81 -23.02 -23.37
C THR A 9 -28.30 -23.23 -23.38
N GLU A 10 -27.55 -22.49 -24.19
CA GLU A 10 -26.08 -22.48 -24.19
C GLU A 10 -25.50 -22.04 -22.83
N VAL A 11 -26.02 -20.96 -22.25
CA VAL A 11 -25.59 -20.47 -20.92
C VAL A 11 -25.86 -21.51 -19.82
N ARG A 12 -26.98 -22.25 -19.91
CA ARG A 12 -27.35 -23.27 -18.93
C ARG A 12 -26.49 -24.54 -19.09
N ARG A 13 -26.19 -24.92 -20.34
CA ARG A 13 -25.31 -26.06 -20.67
C ARG A 13 -23.87 -25.80 -20.23
N ASN A 14 -23.37 -24.58 -20.40
CA ASN A 14 -22.05 -24.15 -19.93
C ASN A 14 -21.92 -24.06 -18.41
N ARG A 15 -22.98 -24.28 -17.63
CA ARG A 15 -22.96 -24.21 -16.16
C ARG A 15 -23.22 -25.56 -15.47
N TYR A 16 -23.73 -26.56 -16.19
CA TYR A 16 -24.05 -27.85 -15.62
C TYR A 16 -22.99 -28.89 -16.00
N LYS A 17 -22.34 -29.49 -15.00
CA LYS A 17 -21.23 -30.44 -15.19
C LYS A 17 -20.12 -29.86 -16.10
N VAL A 18 -19.69 -28.64 -15.79
CA VAL A 18 -18.55 -28.00 -16.44
C VAL A 18 -17.31 -28.84 -16.14
N ALA A 19 -16.99 -29.76 -17.05
CA ALA A 19 -15.64 -30.28 -17.13
C ALA A 19 -14.70 -29.09 -17.30
N VAL A 20 -13.52 -29.13 -16.68
CA VAL A 20 -12.53 -28.05 -16.73
C VAL A 20 -12.41 -27.55 -18.17
N ASP A 21 -13.00 -26.40 -18.45
CA ASP A 21 -12.90 -25.78 -19.76
C ASP A 21 -11.43 -25.41 -19.97
N ALA A 22 -10.82 -25.98 -21.00
CA ALA A 22 -9.39 -25.82 -21.26
C ALA A 22 -9.01 -24.36 -21.50
N GLU A 23 -9.92 -23.58 -22.09
CA GLU A 23 -9.72 -22.15 -22.34
C GLU A 23 -9.82 -21.34 -21.04
N GLU A 24 -10.81 -21.63 -20.21
CA GLU A 24 -10.94 -21.04 -18.88
C GLU A 24 -9.78 -21.43 -17.96
N GLY A 25 -9.28 -22.67 -18.06
CA GLY A 25 -8.09 -23.14 -17.37
C GLY A 25 -6.83 -22.42 -17.81
N ARG A 26 -6.70 -22.10 -19.10
CA ARG A 26 -5.60 -21.27 -19.63
C ARG A 26 -5.68 -19.85 -19.07
N ARG A 27 -6.85 -19.20 -19.13
CA ARG A 27 -7.06 -17.85 -18.57
C ARG A 27 -6.69 -17.76 -17.10
N ARG A 28 -7.17 -18.71 -16.28
CA ARG A 28 -6.82 -18.76 -14.85
C ARG A 28 -5.32 -18.88 -14.59
N ARG A 29 -4.58 -19.63 -15.42
CA ARG A 29 -3.12 -19.74 -15.29
C ARG A 29 -2.42 -18.43 -15.64
N GLU A 30 -2.88 -17.74 -16.67
CA GLU A 30 -2.34 -16.45 -17.07
C GLU A 30 -2.61 -15.37 -16.01
N ASP A 31 -3.84 -15.29 -15.51
CA ASP A 31 -4.24 -14.36 -14.46
C ASP A 31 -3.44 -14.57 -13.18
N ASN A 32 -3.33 -15.83 -12.72
CA ASN A 32 -2.56 -16.17 -11.53
C ASN A 32 -1.06 -15.82 -11.69
N MET A 33 -0.49 -16.06 -12.87
CA MET A 33 0.89 -15.71 -13.16
C MET A 33 1.12 -14.19 -13.13
N VAL A 34 0.18 -13.39 -13.64
CA VAL A 34 0.24 -11.92 -13.57
C VAL A 34 0.10 -11.45 -12.13
N GLU A 35 -0.81 -12.04 -11.37
CA GLU A 35 -1.00 -11.76 -9.93
C GLU A 35 0.28 -12.03 -9.13
N ILE A 36 0.90 -13.21 -9.30
CA ILE A 36 2.18 -13.55 -8.65
C ILE A 36 3.26 -12.51 -8.97
N ARG A 37 3.37 -12.08 -10.23
CA ARG A 37 4.36 -11.07 -10.63
C ARG A 37 4.10 -9.71 -9.99
N LYS A 38 2.83 -9.30 -9.90
CA LYS A 38 2.43 -8.04 -9.24
C LYS A 38 2.72 -8.11 -7.74
N ASN A 39 2.30 -9.17 -7.06
CA ASN A 39 2.54 -9.36 -5.63
C ASN A 39 4.04 -9.37 -5.31
N ARG A 40 4.84 -10.10 -6.09
CA ARG A 40 6.30 -10.12 -5.90
C ARG A 40 6.95 -8.74 -6.11
N ARG A 41 6.46 -7.95 -7.07
CA ARG A 41 6.93 -6.57 -7.29
C ARG A 41 6.53 -5.67 -6.13
N GLU A 42 5.28 -5.76 -5.66
CA GLU A 42 4.76 -4.98 -4.55
C GLU A 42 5.48 -5.32 -3.24
N GLU A 43 5.69 -6.61 -2.95
CA GLU A 43 6.50 -7.08 -1.82
C GLU A 43 7.94 -6.56 -1.89
N SER A 44 8.58 -6.62 -3.06
CA SER A 44 9.94 -6.10 -3.25
C SER A 44 10.01 -4.59 -3.04
N LEU A 45 9.01 -3.84 -3.54
CA LEU A 45 8.90 -2.40 -3.32
C LEU A 45 8.63 -2.06 -1.87
N GLN A 46 7.75 -2.80 -1.19
CA GLN A 46 7.47 -2.63 0.22
C GLN A 46 8.70 -2.93 1.08
N LYS A 47 9.45 -3.99 0.74
CA LYS A 47 10.74 -4.31 1.36
C LYS A 47 11.75 -3.18 1.15
N LYS A 48 11.90 -2.65 -0.07
CA LYS A 48 12.76 -1.47 -0.33
C LYS A 48 12.31 -0.22 0.41
N ARG A 49 11.00 0.01 0.54
CA ARG A 49 10.47 1.13 1.36
C ARG A 49 10.84 0.94 2.82
N ARG A 50 10.64 -0.26 3.38
CA ARG A 50 10.97 -0.59 4.77
C ARG A 50 12.49 -0.58 5.05
N GLU A 51 13.29 -1.09 4.13
CA GLU A 51 14.75 -1.18 4.26
C GLU A 51 15.46 0.13 3.88
N GLY A 52 14.88 0.92 2.98
CA GLY A 52 15.30 2.32 2.74
C GLY A 52 15.14 3.20 3.98
N LEU A 53 14.27 2.81 4.92
CA LEU A 53 14.19 3.36 6.27
C LEU A 53 15.23 2.80 7.25
N GLN A 54 15.78 1.60 7.00
CA GLN A 54 16.82 0.96 7.84
C GLN A 54 18.25 1.31 7.43
N ALA A 55 18.47 2.16 6.42
CA ALA A 55 19.80 2.69 6.11
C ALA A 55 20.35 3.67 7.19
N GLN A 56 19.70 3.75 8.35
CA GLN A 56 20.28 4.25 9.60
C GLN A 56 20.08 3.18 10.68
N PRO A 57 21.13 2.76 11.40
CA PRO A 57 21.01 1.76 12.45
C PRO A 57 20.30 2.41 13.65
N MET A 58 18.98 2.29 13.73
CA MET A 58 18.22 2.62 14.94
C MET A 58 17.34 1.42 15.35
N PRO A 59 17.34 1.03 16.62
CA PRO A 59 16.70 -0.20 17.09
C PRO A 59 15.16 -0.08 17.04
N ALA A 60 14.55 -1.06 16.35
CA ALA A 60 13.11 -1.20 16.08
C ALA A 60 12.19 -1.25 17.31
N SER A 61 12.73 -1.21 18.53
CA SER A 61 11.98 -1.23 19.80
C SER A 61 11.69 0.17 20.37
N LEU A 62 12.30 1.24 19.83
CA LEU A 62 12.07 2.62 20.29
C LEU A 62 10.93 3.37 19.58
N HIS A 63 10.35 2.80 18.53
CA HIS A 63 9.48 3.57 17.63
C HIS A 63 8.11 3.91 18.23
N SER A 64 7.52 3.09 19.12
CA SER A 64 6.22 3.46 19.70
C SER A 64 6.35 4.60 20.73
N SER A 65 7.34 4.55 21.63
CA SER A 65 7.50 5.61 22.65
C SER A 65 8.08 6.90 22.07
N ALA A 66 8.88 6.83 20.99
CA ALA A 66 9.37 8.01 20.29
C ALA A 66 8.26 8.73 19.50
N VAL A 67 7.25 7.99 19.01
CA VAL A 67 6.08 8.58 18.36
C VAL A 67 5.17 9.24 19.40
N GLU A 68 4.92 8.60 20.55
CA GLU A 68 4.12 9.19 21.64
C GLU A 68 4.74 10.49 22.18
N LYS A 69 6.05 10.50 22.47
CA LYS A 69 6.74 11.73 22.91
C LYS A 69 6.73 12.84 21.86
N LYS A 70 6.71 12.49 20.56
CA LYS A 70 6.60 13.47 19.47
C LYS A 70 5.19 14.01 19.28
N LEU A 71 4.17 13.25 19.65
CA LEU A 71 2.79 13.72 19.68
C LEU A 71 2.60 14.78 20.78
N GLU A 72 3.26 14.60 21.93
CA GLU A 72 3.26 15.60 23.01
C GLU A 72 3.93 16.92 22.60
N SER A 73 4.93 16.90 21.71
CA SER A 73 5.63 18.10 21.22
C SER A 73 4.90 18.84 20.09
N LEU A 74 3.78 18.33 19.58
CA LEU A 74 3.05 18.93 18.46
C LEU A 74 2.63 20.40 18.71
N PRO A 75 2.10 20.78 19.89
CA PRO A 75 1.73 22.18 20.15
C PRO A 75 2.93 23.15 20.01
N ALA A 76 4.10 22.73 20.48
CA ALA A 76 5.32 23.54 20.38
C ALA A 76 5.82 23.64 18.92
N MET A 77 5.74 22.54 18.15
CA MET A 77 6.07 22.55 16.73
C MET A 77 5.12 23.46 15.93
N VAL A 78 3.82 23.42 16.22
CA VAL A 78 2.85 24.34 15.58
C VAL A 78 3.21 25.78 15.90
N ALA A 79 3.44 26.12 17.18
CA ALA A 79 3.84 27.47 17.57
C ALA A 79 5.12 27.93 16.85
N GLY A 80 6.11 27.06 16.68
CA GLY A 80 7.35 27.37 15.98
C GLY A 80 7.17 27.70 14.49
N VAL A 81 6.22 27.05 13.80
CA VAL A 81 5.89 27.36 12.39
C VAL A 81 5.20 28.73 12.26
N TRP A 82 4.41 29.14 13.25
CA TRP A 82 3.69 30.41 13.26
C TRP A 82 4.48 31.57 13.90
N ALA A 83 5.69 31.33 14.40
CA ALA A 83 6.55 32.36 14.98
C ALA A 83 7.15 33.27 13.91
N ASP A 84 7.51 34.51 14.26
CA ASP A 84 8.17 35.45 13.34
C ASP A 84 9.69 35.21 13.18
N ASP A 85 10.26 34.26 13.93
CA ASP A 85 11.68 33.90 13.83
C ASP A 85 11.91 32.80 12.77
N SER A 86 12.68 33.13 11.73
CA SER A 86 13.04 32.22 10.66
C SER A 86 13.75 30.95 11.14
N ASN A 87 14.51 31.00 12.24
CA ASN A 87 15.20 29.82 12.77
C ASN A 87 14.21 28.84 13.40
N LEU A 88 13.24 29.34 14.16
CA LEU A 88 12.18 28.52 14.77
C LEU A 88 11.28 27.88 13.72
N GLN A 89 10.95 28.61 12.66
CA GLN A 89 10.17 28.08 11.54
C GLN A 89 10.89 26.92 10.84
N LEU A 90 12.20 27.07 10.57
CA LEU A 90 13.02 26.05 9.92
C LEU A 90 13.11 24.79 10.78
N GLU A 91 13.34 24.96 12.08
CA GLU A 91 13.44 23.86 13.03
C GLU A 91 12.12 23.09 13.09
N ALA A 92 11.01 23.79 13.34
CA ALA A 92 9.68 23.17 13.45
C ALA A 92 9.26 22.47 12.15
N THR A 93 9.50 23.10 10.99
CA THR A 93 9.20 22.49 9.68
C THR A 93 10.06 21.25 9.43
N THR A 94 11.33 21.26 9.86
CA THR A 94 12.19 20.09 9.78
C THR A 94 11.69 18.96 10.67
N GLN A 95 11.18 19.26 11.86
CA GLN A 95 10.57 18.28 12.75
C GLN A 95 9.30 17.68 12.13
N PHE A 96 8.42 18.49 11.52
CA PHE A 96 7.26 18.01 10.77
C PHE A 96 7.65 17.14 9.57
N ARG A 97 8.66 17.55 8.79
CA ARG A 97 9.19 16.75 7.70
C ARG A 97 9.61 15.36 8.19
N LYS A 98 10.36 15.30 9.30
CA LYS A 98 10.81 14.03 9.90
C LYS A 98 9.64 13.17 10.42
N LEU A 99 8.57 13.80 10.92
CA LEU A 99 7.38 13.09 11.39
C LEU A 99 6.56 12.50 10.22
N LEU A 100 6.45 13.24 9.11
CA LEU A 100 5.64 12.88 7.95
C LEU A 100 6.37 12.01 6.93
N SER A 101 7.71 12.06 6.91
CA SER A 101 8.54 11.31 5.95
C SER A 101 8.78 9.85 6.36
N ILE A 102 7.79 9.24 7.04
CA ILE A 102 7.78 7.84 7.52
C ILE A 102 8.69 7.63 8.75
N GLY A 103 8.08 7.11 9.82
CA GLY A 103 8.76 6.39 10.91
C GLY A 103 8.88 4.91 10.60
#